data_AF-A0A354GK98-F1
#
_entry.id   AF-A0A354GK98-F1
#
_cell.length_a   1.000
_cell.length_b   1.000
_cell.length_c   1.000
_cell.angle_alpha   90.00
_cell.angle_beta   90.00
_cell.angle_gamma   90.00
#
_symmetry.space_group_name_H-M   'P 1'
#
loop_
_entity.id
_entity.type
_entity.pdbx_description
1 polymer ?
#
loop_
_entity_poly.entity_id
_entity_poly.type
_entity_poly.pdbx_seq_one_letter_code
_entity_poly.pdbx_strand_id
1 'polypeptide(L)'
;MAGNRVGARIESLIGAGDWAAAQRVIEKQLVKEPDDHWLWARLSGVKYERRDYQGALDAAEKSLKQIPDCPLALWSYAGALDMLGRTKEAGKLYIQLTRRGLRELNEPDEDANECWEDADWTRGVVVDCIFRTADCLAKIGKRDDAAEWYSRFLNLLDFGMQGVYSRADAAAKLKKLASGKKALPDVMARMRTLEAAMR
;
A
#
# COMPACT_ATOMS: atom_id res chain seq x y z
N MET A 1 -25.60 -7.59 16.79
CA MET A 1 -24.84 -6.32 16.71
C MET A 1 -23.63 -6.27 17.67
N ALA A 2 -22.78 -7.31 17.71
CA ALA A 2 -21.57 -7.34 18.54
C ALA A 2 -20.27 -7.17 17.73
N GLY A 3 -20.27 -7.56 16.44
CA GLY A 3 -19.10 -7.42 15.55
C GLY A 3 -18.64 -5.96 15.34
N ASN A 4 -19.56 -4.99 15.32
CA ASN A 4 -19.22 -3.59 15.07
C ASN A 4 -18.41 -2.94 16.22
N ARG A 5 -18.65 -3.29 17.50
CA ARG A 5 -17.94 -2.66 18.63
C ARG A 5 -16.49 -3.11 18.78
N VAL A 6 -16.19 -4.38 18.51
CA VAL A 6 -14.82 -4.89 18.59
C VAL A 6 -14.00 -4.33 17.42
N GLY A 7 -14.58 -4.32 16.22
CA GLY A 7 -13.94 -3.71 15.05
C GLY A 7 -13.59 -2.23 15.27
N ALA A 8 -14.56 -1.42 15.70
CA ALA A 8 -14.33 0.00 15.99
C ALA A 8 -13.25 0.24 17.06
N ARG A 9 -13.17 -0.64 18.07
CA ARG A 9 -12.11 -0.57 19.09
C ARG A 9 -10.73 -0.89 18.48
N ILE A 10 -10.64 -1.88 17.62
CA ILE A 10 -9.39 -2.24 16.93
C ILE A 10 -8.92 -1.04 16.09
N GLU A 11 -9.81 -0.46 15.28
CA GLU A 11 -9.47 0.71 14.45
C GLU A 11 -9.06 1.92 15.29
N SER A 12 -9.76 2.17 16.41
CA SER A 12 -9.38 3.26 17.32
C SER A 12 -7.98 3.07 17.92
N LEU A 13 -7.61 1.84 18.30
CA LEU A 13 -6.27 1.54 18.82
C LEU A 13 -5.20 1.66 17.73
N ILE A 14 -5.50 1.23 16.51
CA ILE A 14 -4.64 1.38 15.33
C ILE A 14 -4.42 2.86 15.02
N GLY A 15 -5.49 3.66 14.96
CA GLY A 15 -5.40 5.11 14.71
C GLY A 15 -4.64 5.87 15.81
N ALA A 16 -4.68 5.37 17.05
CA ALA A 16 -3.90 5.92 18.16
C ALA A 16 -2.44 5.43 18.19
N GLY A 17 -2.06 4.47 17.33
CA GLY A 17 -0.74 3.85 17.33
C GLY A 17 -0.47 2.90 18.51
N ASP A 18 -1.50 2.49 19.26
CA ASP A 18 -1.37 1.50 20.34
C ASP A 18 -1.40 0.08 19.76
N TRP A 19 -0.35 -0.24 19.01
CA TRP A 19 -0.18 -1.51 18.32
C TRP A 19 -0.22 -2.71 19.28
N ALA A 20 0.31 -2.53 20.50
CA ALA A 20 0.33 -3.59 21.49
C ALA A 20 -1.07 -3.92 22.02
N ALA A 21 -1.89 -2.89 22.29
CA ALA A 21 -3.29 -3.13 22.67
C ALA A 21 -4.12 -3.65 21.50
N ALA A 22 -3.94 -3.12 20.29
CA ALA A 22 -4.62 -3.60 19.10
C ALA A 22 -4.37 -5.10 18.89
N GLN A 23 -3.10 -5.53 18.94
CA GLN A 23 -2.73 -6.94 18.81
C GLN A 23 -3.43 -7.82 19.85
N ARG A 24 -3.41 -7.44 21.14
CA ARG A 24 -4.07 -8.21 22.21
C ARG A 24 -5.58 -8.37 21.97
N VAL A 25 -6.24 -7.31 21.48
CA VAL A 25 -7.68 -7.36 21.18
C VAL A 25 -7.95 -8.28 19.98
N ILE A 26 -7.17 -8.15 18.92
CA ILE A 26 -7.30 -8.96 17.71
C ILE A 26 -7.06 -10.45 18.01
N GLU A 27 -5.95 -10.79 18.69
CA GLU A 27 -5.62 -12.18 19.04
C GLU A 27 -6.70 -12.80 19.93
N LYS A 28 -7.26 -12.05 20.88
CA LYS A 28 -8.37 -12.53 21.71
C LYS A 28 -9.64 -12.80 20.89
N GLN A 29 -9.89 -12.00 19.86
CA GLN A 29 -11.06 -12.18 18.99
C GLN A 29 -10.85 -13.37 18.04
N LEU A 30 -9.65 -13.55 17.49
CA LEU A 30 -9.28 -14.68 16.65
C LEU A 30 -9.39 -16.05 17.36
N VAL A 31 -9.31 -16.10 18.69
CA VAL A 31 -9.63 -17.34 19.45
C VAL A 31 -11.09 -17.76 19.26
N LYS A 32 -12.00 -16.81 19.04
CA LYS A 32 -13.44 -17.06 18.84
C LYS A 32 -13.79 -17.17 17.36
N GLU A 33 -13.11 -16.40 16.52
CA GLU A 33 -13.36 -16.26 15.09
C GLU A 33 -12.05 -16.55 14.34
N PRO A 34 -11.58 -17.81 14.32
CA PRO A 34 -10.27 -18.17 13.79
C PRO A 34 -10.14 -18.02 12.27
N ASP A 35 -11.27 -17.93 11.55
CA ASP A 35 -11.33 -17.81 10.09
C ASP A 35 -11.72 -16.41 9.62
N ASP A 36 -11.81 -15.43 10.53
CA ASP A 36 -12.10 -14.04 10.15
C ASP A 36 -10.90 -13.41 9.42
N HIS A 37 -11.06 -13.23 8.12
CA HIS A 37 -10.01 -12.72 7.25
C HIS A 37 -9.60 -11.28 7.61
N TRP A 38 -10.55 -10.45 8.07
CA TRP A 38 -10.32 -9.04 8.40
C TRP A 38 -9.48 -8.91 9.66
N LEU A 39 -9.76 -9.73 10.68
CA LEU A 39 -8.93 -9.81 11.89
C LEU A 39 -7.50 -10.25 11.57
N TRP A 40 -7.31 -11.25 10.70
CA TRP A 40 -5.97 -11.65 10.26
C TRP A 40 -5.26 -10.55 9.45
N ALA A 41 -5.98 -9.81 8.60
CA ALA A 41 -5.42 -8.70 7.84
C ALA A 41 -4.96 -7.56 8.76
N ARG A 42 -5.81 -7.16 9.73
CA ARG A 42 -5.43 -6.15 10.73
C ARG A 42 -4.30 -6.63 11.64
N LEU A 43 -4.25 -7.91 12.01
CA LEU A 43 -3.11 -8.46 12.75
C LEU A 43 -1.81 -8.35 11.96
N SER A 44 -1.86 -8.60 10.64
CA SER A 44 -0.69 -8.44 9.77
C SER A 44 -0.18 -6.99 9.78
N GLY A 45 -1.06 -6.01 9.59
CA GLY A 45 -0.72 -4.60 9.67
C GLY A 45 -0.13 -4.21 11.02
N VAL A 46 -0.76 -4.62 12.12
CA VAL A 46 -0.28 -4.36 13.48
C VAL A 46 1.10 -4.97 13.72
N LYS A 47 1.34 -6.22 13.28
CA LYS A 47 2.66 -6.86 13.40
C LYS A 47 3.73 -6.17 12.56
N TYR A 48 3.36 -5.70 11.36
CA TYR A 48 4.25 -4.90 10.51
C TYR A 48 4.68 -3.60 11.22
N GLU A 49 3.75 -2.85 11.81
CA GLU A 49 4.06 -1.63 12.56
C GLU A 49 4.93 -1.89 13.80
N ARG A 50 4.76 -3.07 14.41
CA ARG A 50 5.63 -3.55 15.50
C ARG A 50 6.98 -4.10 15.03
N ARG A 51 7.27 -4.07 13.72
CA ARG A 51 8.48 -4.63 13.09
C ARG A 51 8.63 -6.14 13.23
N ASP A 52 7.55 -6.84 13.59
CA ASP A 52 7.46 -8.29 13.52
C ASP A 52 7.09 -8.70 12.08
N TYR A 53 8.04 -8.52 11.15
CA TYR A 53 7.77 -8.71 9.73
C TYR A 53 7.47 -10.16 9.38
N GLN A 54 8.10 -11.13 10.04
CA GLN A 54 7.77 -12.55 9.81
C GLN A 54 6.36 -12.86 10.31
N GLY A 55 6.00 -12.43 11.52
CA GLY A 55 4.63 -12.61 12.00
C GLY A 55 3.59 -11.87 11.15
N ALA A 56 3.97 -10.73 10.55
CA ALA A 56 3.10 -10.02 9.62
C ALA A 56 2.83 -10.85 8.35
N LEU A 57 3.85 -11.51 7.78
CA LEU A 57 3.66 -12.45 6.67
C LEU A 57 2.72 -13.59 7.08
N ASP A 58 2.99 -14.24 8.22
CA ASP A 58 2.20 -15.38 8.69
C ASP A 58 0.72 -15.01 8.90
N ALA A 59 0.45 -13.82 9.44
CA ALA A 59 -0.91 -13.32 9.63
C ALA A 59 -1.59 -12.96 8.29
N ALA A 60 -0.87 -12.31 7.37
CA ALA A 60 -1.41 -12.00 6.05
C ALA A 60 -1.72 -13.28 5.26
N GLU A 61 -0.88 -14.31 5.32
CA GLU A 61 -1.14 -15.60 4.67
C GLU A 61 -2.41 -16.27 5.20
N LYS A 62 -2.72 -16.12 6.49
CA LYS A 62 -4.00 -16.62 7.03
C LYS A 62 -5.20 -15.85 6.49
N SER A 63 -5.10 -14.53 6.36
CA SER A 63 -6.14 -13.72 5.72
C SER A 63 -6.33 -14.11 4.25
N LEU A 64 -5.22 -14.22 3.50
CA LEU A 64 -5.22 -14.55 2.07
C LEU A 64 -5.68 -16.00 1.78
N LYS A 65 -5.62 -16.91 2.76
CA LYS A 65 -6.25 -18.24 2.60
C LYS A 65 -7.77 -18.17 2.56
N GLN A 66 -8.36 -17.20 3.24
CA GLN A 66 -9.81 -16.99 3.26
C GLN A 66 -10.22 -16.14 2.07
N ILE A 67 -9.56 -15.00 1.86
CA ILE A 67 -9.80 -14.08 0.74
C ILE A 67 -8.47 -13.82 0.00
N PRO A 68 -8.16 -14.58 -1.07
CA PRO A 68 -6.86 -14.57 -1.77
C PRO A 68 -6.37 -13.23 -2.30
N ASP A 69 -7.25 -12.26 -2.42
CA ASP A 69 -6.93 -10.98 -3.03
C ASP A 69 -7.12 -9.78 -2.09
N CYS A 70 -7.48 -10.01 -0.82
CA CYS A 70 -7.74 -8.96 0.17
C CYS A 70 -6.66 -7.86 0.16
N PRO A 71 -6.97 -6.61 -0.28
CA PRO A 71 -5.99 -5.54 -0.41
C PRO A 71 -5.33 -5.17 0.92
N LEU A 72 -6.06 -5.23 2.04
CA LEU A 72 -5.51 -5.00 3.38
C LEU A 72 -4.37 -6.00 3.70
N ALA A 73 -4.60 -7.29 3.47
CA ALA A 73 -3.61 -8.32 3.72
C ALA A 73 -2.45 -8.27 2.72
N LEU A 74 -2.73 -8.07 1.43
CA LEU A 74 -1.70 -7.92 0.40
C LEU A 74 -0.79 -6.71 0.64
N TRP A 75 -1.33 -5.59 1.10
CA TRP A 75 -0.56 -4.39 1.44
C TRP A 75 0.48 -4.68 2.54
N SER A 76 0.04 -5.27 3.65
CA SER A 76 0.91 -5.64 4.76
C SER A 76 1.89 -6.76 4.38
N TYR A 77 1.46 -7.73 3.58
CA TYR A 77 2.33 -8.79 3.05
C TYR A 77 3.45 -8.22 2.18
N ALA A 78 3.12 -7.36 1.21
CA ALA A 78 4.11 -6.70 0.35
C ALA A 78 5.10 -5.85 1.16
N GLY A 79 4.60 -5.10 2.16
CA GLY A 79 5.45 -4.32 3.06
C GLY A 79 6.42 -5.20 3.85
N ALA A 80 5.92 -6.28 4.45
CA ALA A 80 6.74 -7.21 5.22
C ALA A 80 7.79 -7.92 4.35
N LEU A 81 7.44 -8.31 3.11
CA LEU A 81 8.39 -8.86 2.14
C LEU A 81 9.54 -7.88 1.86
N ASP A 82 9.24 -6.61 1.61
CA ASP A 82 10.27 -5.61 1.34
C ASP A 82 11.20 -5.41 2.54
N MET A 83 10.63 -5.37 3.76
CA MET A 83 11.42 -5.25 4.99
C MET A 83 12.30 -6.47 5.28
N LEU A 84 11.92 -7.65 4.78
CA LEU A 84 12.70 -8.88 4.85
C LEU A 84 13.67 -9.06 3.66
N GLY A 85 13.83 -8.02 2.81
CA GLY A 85 14.75 -8.06 1.67
C GLY A 85 14.23 -8.79 0.44
N ARG A 86 12.98 -9.28 0.47
CA ARG A 86 12.28 -9.88 -0.68
C ARG A 86 11.67 -8.80 -1.59
N THR A 87 12.43 -7.74 -1.85
CA THR A 87 11.98 -6.52 -2.52
C THR A 87 11.43 -6.76 -3.94
N LYS A 88 11.97 -7.74 -4.68
CA LYS A 88 11.44 -8.07 -6.03
C LYS A 88 10.02 -8.63 -5.96
N GLU A 89 9.71 -9.41 -4.93
CA GLU A 89 8.37 -10.00 -4.73
C GLU A 89 7.39 -8.94 -4.24
N ALA A 90 7.80 -8.11 -3.29
CA ALA A 90 7.04 -6.95 -2.83
C ALA A 90 6.62 -6.04 -3.99
N GLY A 91 7.56 -5.68 -4.88
CA GLY A 91 7.27 -4.83 -6.04
C GLY A 91 6.23 -5.42 -6.99
N LYS A 92 6.21 -6.75 -7.19
CA LYS A 92 5.18 -7.41 -8.01
C LYS A 92 3.80 -7.28 -7.39
N LEU A 93 3.70 -7.44 -6.08
CA LEU A 93 2.43 -7.31 -5.35
C LEU A 93 1.92 -5.87 -5.33
N TYR A 94 2.79 -4.89 -5.14
CA TYR A 94 2.38 -3.48 -5.26
C TYR A 94 1.85 -3.14 -6.66
N ILE A 95 2.48 -3.66 -7.73
CA ILE A 95 1.97 -3.50 -9.11
C ILE A 95 0.59 -4.16 -9.26
N GLN A 96 0.41 -5.35 -8.71
CA GLN A 96 -0.88 -6.06 -8.74
C GLN A 96 -1.96 -5.26 -8.01
N LEU A 97 -1.67 -4.75 -6.81
CA LEU A 97 -2.58 -3.90 -6.03
C LEU A 97 -2.94 -2.61 -6.77
N THR A 98 -1.97 -1.93 -7.38
CA THR A 98 -2.24 -0.74 -8.21
C THR A 98 -3.21 -1.07 -9.35
N ARG A 99 -2.98 -2.18 -10.08
CA ARG A 99 -3.87 -2.57 -11.20
C ARG A 99 -5.28 -2.90 -10.74
N ARG A 100 -5.42 -3.61 -9.62
CA ARG A 100 -6.72 -3.98 -9.07
C ARG A 100 -7.47 -2.77 -8.53
N GLY A 101 -6.81 -1.92 -7.74
CA GLY A 101 -7.44 -0.70 -7.22
C GLY A 101 -7.88 0.25 -8.33
N LEU A 102 -7.12 0.36 -9.43
CA LEU A 102 -7.57 1.13 -10.61
C LEU A 102 -8.77 0.50 -11.31
N ARG A 103 -8.86 -0.84 -11.34
CA ARG A 103 -10.06 -1.53 -11.86
C ARG A 103 -11.25 -1.25 -10.97
N GLU A 104 -11.10 -1.41 -9.66
CA GLU A 104 -12.15 -1.16 -8.67
C GLU A 104 -12.71 0.26 -8.75
N LEU A 105 -11.84 1.26 -8.98
CA LEU A 105 -12.28 2.65 -9.16
C LEU A 105 -13.06 2.91 -10.46
N ASN A 106 -12.86 2.08 -11.50
CA ASN A 106 -13.48 2.26 -12.81
C ASN A 106 -14.75 1.42 -12.96
N GLU A 107 -14.68 0.18 -12.48
CA GLU A 107 -15.71 -0.85 -12.51
C GLU A 107 -15.80 -1.46 -11.11
N PRO A 108 -16.48 -0.77 -10.16
CA PRO A 108 -16.65 -1.29 -8.82
C PRO A 108 -17.41 -2.60 -8.88
N ASP A 109 -16.82 -3.64 -8.30
CA ASP A 109 -17.43 -4.96 -8.27
C ASP A 109 -18.32 -5.03 -7.03
N GLU A 110 -19.64 -5.08 -7.24
CA GLU A 110 -20.64 -5.13 -6.16
C GLU A 110 -20.40 -6.33 -5.21
N ASP A 111 -19.75 -7.40 -5.70
CA ASP A 111 -19.36 -8.59 -4.95
C ASP A 111 -17.93 -8.48 -4.35
N ALA A 112 -17.08 -7.55 -4.80
CA ALA A 112 -15.73 -7.31 -4.24
C ALA A 112 -15.74 -6.49 -2.93
N ASN A 113 -16.94 -6.14 -2.45
CA ASN A 113 -17.22 -5.30 -1.30
C ASN A 113 -16.82 -5.91 0.06
N GLU A 114 -16.10 -7.05 0.09
CA GLU A 114 -15.64 -7.66 1.35
C GLU A 114 -14.31 -7.12 1.85
N CYS A 115 -13.48 -6.48 1.01
CA CYS A 115 -12.14 -6.06 1.43
C CYS A 115 -11.65 -4.68 0.92
N TRP A 116 -12.31 -4.08 -0.07
CA TRP A 116 -12.11 -2.68 -0.40
C TRP A 116 -13.03 -1.85 0.49
N GLU A 117 -12.49 -0.83 1.16
CA GLU A 117 -13.29 -0.02 2.09
C GLU A 117 -14.18 0.96 1.32
N ASP A 118 -13.61 2.07 0.83
CA ASP A 118 -14.30 3.04 0.00
C ASP A 118 -13.41 3.57 -1.12
N ALA A 119 -13.95 4.44 -1.98
CA ALA A 119 -13.22 4.98 -3.12
C ALA A 119 -12.06 5.92 -2.71
N ASP A 120 -12.17 6.63 -1.58
CA ASP A 120 -11.08 7.47 -1.06
C ASP A 120 -9.92 6.59 -0.57
N TRP A 121 -10.23 5.57 0.22
CA TRP A 121 -9.28 4.57 0.70
C TRP A 121 -8.59 3.85 -0.46
N THR A 122 -9.36 3.42 -1.46
CA THR A 122 -8.86 2.74 -2.64
C THR A 122 -7.90 3.62 -3.43
N ARG A 123 -8.23 4.90 -3.64
CA ARG A 123 -7.32 5.88 -4.24
C ARG A 123 -6.02 6.02 -3.44
N GLY A 124 -6.12 6.08 -2.11
CA GLY A 124 -4.97 6.07 -1.20
C GLY A 124 -4.04 4.90 -1.41
N VAL A 125 -4.59 3.68 -1.39
CA VAL A 125 -3.81 2.46 -1.60
C VAL A 125 -3.15 2.43 -2.99
N VAL A 126 -3.85 2.86 -4.04
CA VAL A 126 -3.30 2.93 -5.40
C VAL A 126 -2.09 3.88 -5.46
N VAL A 127 -2.25 5.09 -4.91
CA VAL A 127 -1.17 6.10 -4.85
C VAL A 127 0.03 5.56 -4.08
N ASP A 128 -0.22 4.95 -2.93
CA ASP A 128 0.83 4.42 -2.06
C ASP A 128 1.55 3.21 -2.67
N CYS A 129 0.84 2.34 -3.38
CA CYS A 129 1.43 1.22 -4.12
C CYS A 129 2.34 1.71 -5.26
N ILE A 130 2.00 2.81 -5.93
CA ILE A 130 2.86 3.39 -6.97
C ILE A 130 4.16 3.90 -6.37
N PHE A 131 4.10 4.60 -5.23
CA PHE A 131 5.29 5.04 -4.51
C PHE A 131 6.15 3.85 -4.07
N ARG A 132 5.54 2.84 -3.45
CA ARG A 132 6.24 1.64 -2.99
C ARG A 132 6.86 0.82 -4.13
N THR A 133 6.19 0.77 -5.28
CA THR A 133 6.74 0.17 -6.50
C THR A 133 8.01 0.89 -6.95
N ALA A 134 7.99 2.23 -6.96
CA ALA A 134 9.16 3.05 -7.29
C ALA A 134 10.32 2.78 -6.33
N ASP A 135 10.04 2.68 -5.02
CA ASP A 135 11.04 2.34 -4.00
C ASP A 135 11.63 0.94 -4.21
N CYS A 136 10.80 -0.05 -4.50
CA CYS A 136 11.25 -1.41 -4.80
C CYS A 136 12.16 -1.45 -6.04
N LEU A 137 11.77 -0.76 -7.12
CA LEU A 137 12.55 -0.65 -8.35
C LEU A 137 13.91 0.02 -8.10
N ALA A 138 13.92 1.11 -7.32
CA ALA A 138 15.16 1.81 -6.97
C ALA A 138 16.12 0.92 -6.18
N LYS A 139 15.61 0.18 -5.19
CA LYS A 139 16.39 -0.75 -4.36
C LYS A 139 17.03 -1.88 -5.17
N ILE A 140 16.33 -2.38 -6.20
CA ILE A 140 16.86 -3.45 -7.08
C ILE A 140 17.69 -2.92 -8.26
N GLY A 141 18.01 -1.63 -8.27
CA GLY A 141 18.89 -1.01 -9.26
C GLY A 141 18.21 -0.62 -10.59
N LYS A 142 16.90 -0.77 -10.71
CA LYS A 142 16.12 -0.36 -11.88
C LYS A 142 15.79 1.13 -11.81
N ARG A 143 16.81 1.96 -11.98
CA ARG A 143 16.76 3.42 -11.74
C ARG A 143 15.78 4.15 -12.67
N ASP A 144 15.78 3.81 -13.96
CA ASP A 144 14.92 4.48 -14.94
C ASP A 144 13.45 4.14 -14.70
N ASP A 145 13.14 2.86 -14.48
CA ASP A 145 11.79 2.43 -14.10
C ASP A 145 11.35 3.11 -12.80
N ALA A 146 12.22 3.16 -11.77
CA ALA A 146 11.89 3.84 -10.52
C ALA A 146 11.58 5.32 -10.72
N ALA A 147 12.35 6.01 -11.56
CA ALA A 147 12.10 7.42 -11.89
C ALA A 147 10.74 7.62 -12.56
N GLU A 148 10.38 6.75 -13.51
CA GLU A 148 9.07 6.80 -14.17
C GLU A 148 7.92 6.63 -13.16
N TRP A 149 8.05 5.67 -12.23
CA TRP A 149 7.02 5.44 -11.21
C TRP A 149 6.89 6.60 -10.21
N TYR A 150 8.00 7.24 -9.81
CA TYR A 150 7.92 8.47 -9.00
C TYR A 150 7.24 9.61 -9.75
N SER A 151 7.50 9.77 -11.05
CA SER A 151 6.80 10.77 -11.86
C SER A 151 5.30 10.47 -11.95
N ARG A 152 4.90 9.20 -12.12
CA ARG A 152 3.48 8.82 -12.08
C ARG A 152 2.84 9.13 -10.74
N PHE A 153 3.52 8.85 -9.64
CA PHE A 153 3.06 9.21 -8.30
C PHE A 153 2.80 10.72 -8.18
N LEU A 154 3.77 11.55 -8.59
CA LEU A 154 3.62 13.01 -8.55
C LEU A 154 2.43 13.49 -9.40
N ASN A 155 2.25 12.92 -10.60
CA ASN A 155 1.11 13.25 -11.45
C ASN A 155 -0.23 12.88 -10.78
N LEU A 156 -0.33 11.75 -10.07
CA LEU A 156 -1.56 11.41 -9.35
C LEU A 156 -1.88 12.41 -8.23
N LEU A 157 -0.85 12.92 -7.54
CA LEU A 157 -1.05 14.00 -6.56
C LEU A 157 -1.53 15.30 -7.23
N ASP A 158 -1.09 15.59 -8.45
CA ASP A 158 -1.56 16.75 -9.24
C ASP A 158 -3.03 16.64 -9.63
N PHE A 159 -3.54 15.41 -9.80
CA PHE A 159 -4.97 15.13 -9.99
C PHE A 159 -5.76 15.06 -8.67
N GLY A 160 -5.17 15.48 -7.55
CA GLY A 160 -5.84 15.56 -6.26
C GLY A 160 -5.97 14.23 -5.51
N MET A 161 -5.35 13.14 -6.01
CA MET A 161 -5.27 11.92 -5.22
C MET A 161 -4.29 12.11 -4.05
N GLN A 162 -4.55 11.42 -2.94
CA GLN A 162 -3.75 11.51 -1.74
C GLN A 162 -3.40 10.11 -1.25
N GLY A 163 -2.25 9.98 -0.60
CA GLY A 163 -1.79 8.76 0.06
C GLY A 163 -0.93 9.13 1.26
N VAL A 164 -0.28 8.14 1.87
CA VAL A 164 0.56 8.35 3.06
C VAL A 164 1.90 9.03 2.72
N TYR A 165 2.43 8.83 1.50
CA TYR A 165 3.71 9.43 1.10
C TYR A 165 3.56 10.85 0.57
N SER A 166 4.58 11.68 0.78
CA SER A 166 4.53 13.09 0.38
C SER A 166 5.13 13.35 -1.00
N ARG A 167 4.67 14.44 -1.62
CA ARG A 167 5.28 15.01 -2.84
C ARG A 167 6.78 15.28 -2.66
N ALA A 168 7.16 15.79 -1.49
CA ALA A 168 8.54 16.14 -1.18
C ALA A 168 9.45 14.90 -1.18
N ASP A 169 8.98 13.79 -0.60
CA ASP A 169 9.73 12.52 -0.56
C ASP A 169 9.95 11.96 -1.96
N ALA A 170 8.90 11.93 -2.78
CA ALA A 170 8.98 11.44 -4.15
C ALA A 170 9.93 12.31 -5.00
N ALA A 171 9.82 13.65 -4.89
CA ALA A 171 10.68 14.58 -5.63
C ALA A 171 12.16 14.44 -5.23
N ALA A 172 12.45 14.28 -3.93
CA ALA A 172 13.81 14.08 -3.45
C ALA A 172 14.41 12.77 -3.98
N LYS A 173 13.63 11.67 -3.96
CA LYS A 173 14.05 10.37 -4.50
C LYS A 173 14.28 10.44 -6.01
N LEU A 174 13.37 11.07 -6.76
CA LEU A 174 13.49 11.27 -8.21
C LEU A 174 14.76 12.07 -8.57
N LYS A 175 15.04 13.17 -7.86
CA LYS A 175 16.26 13.97 -8.05
C LYS A 175 17.54 13.15 -7.86
N LYS A 176 17.57 12.28 -6.84
CA LYS A 176 18.70 11.37 -6.58
C LYS A 176 18.87 10.30 -7.66
N LEU A 177 17.80 9.91 -8.33
CA LEU A 177 17.85 8.98 -9.47
C LEU A 177 18.42 9.67 -10.73
N ALA A 178 18.00 10.91 -11.00
CA ALA A 178 18.44 11.68 -12.16
C ALA A 178 19.91 12.13 -12.11
N SER A 179 20.49 12.33 -10.91
CA SER A 179 21.90 12.73 -10.75
C SER A 179 22.92 11.62 -11.07
N GLY A 180 22.48 10.37 -11.25
CA GLY A 180 23.33 9.24 -11.63
C GLY A 180 23.31 8.96 -13.14
N LYS A 181 24.05 9.74 -13.93
CA LYS A 181 24.41 9.54 -15.36
C LYS A 181 23.50 8.61 -16.21
N LYS A 182 22.43 9.16 -16.76
CA LYS A 182 22.19 9.47 -18.19
C LYS A 182 20.95 10.35 -18.15
N ALA A 183 20.96 11.51 -18.82
CA ALA A 183 19.76 12.34 -18.87
C ALA A 183 18.61 11.48 -19.42
N LEU A 184 17.66 11.10 -18.55
CA LEU A 184 16.40 10.54 -19.00
C LEU A 184 15.82 11.57 -19.98
N PRO A 185 15.32 11.18 -21.16
CA PRO A 185 14.63 12.08 -22.07
C PRO A 185 13.54 12.81 -21.30
N ASP A 186 13.86 14.06 -21.02
CA ASP A 186 13.16 15.13 -20.34
C ASP A 186 11.82 14.77 -19.66
N VAL A 187 11.90 14.04 -18.55
CA VAL A 187 10.79 13.86 -17.60
C VAL A 187 10.27 15.21 -17.11
N MET A 188 11.14 16.22 -17.00
CA MET A 188 10.76 17.60 -16.64
C MET A 188 9.98 18.30 -17.77
N ALA A 189 10.27 18.04 -19.05
CA ALA A 189 9.44 18.53 -20.16
C ALA A 189 8.06 17.87 -20.19
N ARG A 190 7.95 16.59 -19.82
CA ARG A 190 6.64 15.93 -19.67
C ARG A 190 5.81 16.51 -18.52
N MET A 191 6.45 16.96 -17.43
CA MET A 191 5.75 17.67 -16.34
C MET A 191 5.36 19.10 -16.76
N ARG A 192 6.23 19.84 -17.46
CA ARG A 192 5.94 21.19 -17.97
C ARG A 192 4.81 21.22 -19.00
N THR A 193 4.65 20.15 -19.79
CA THR A 193 3.56 20.03 -20.77
C THR A 193 2.20 19.73 -20.11
N LEU A 194 2.17 19.05 -18.97
CA LEU A 194 0.96 18.88 -18.16
C LEU A 194 0.54 20.19 -17.47
N GLU A 195 1.48 20.93 -16.88
CA GLU A 195 1.18 22.24 -16.26
C GLU A 195 0.70 23.28 -17.28
N ALA A 196 1.20 23.22 -18.52
CA ALA A 196 0.78 24.12 -19.61
C ALA A 196 -0.57 23.74 -20.24
N ALA A 197 -0.98 22.46 -20.15
CA ALA A 197 -2.28 21.99 -20.65
C ALA A 197 -3.44 22.21 -19.65
N MET A 198 -3.13 22.66 -18.43
CA MET A 198 -4.08 22.90 -17.34
C MET A 198 -4.28 24.40 -17.04
N ARG A 199 -3.78 25.29 -17.91
CA ARG A 199 -4.09 26.73 -17.93
C ARG A 199 -4.95 27.06 -19.14
#